data_AF-A0A434ER36-F1
#
_entry.id   AF-A0A434ER36-F1
#
_cell.length_a   1.000
_cell.length_b   1.000
_cell.length_c   1.000
_cell.angle_alpha   90.00
_cell.angle_beta   90.00
_cell.angle_gamma   90.00
#
_symmetry.space_group_name_H-M   'P 1'
#
loop_
_entity.id
_entity.type
_entity.pdbx_description
1 polymer ?
#
loop_
_entity_poly.entity_id
_entity_poly.type
_entity_poly.pdbx_seq_one_letter_code
_entity_poly.pdbx_strand_id
1 'polypeptide(L)' 'MAITGLGPHGERAVPADQVGLSGADADAARKRNFSVAVVLHTTVSDWAKEELAGIVATLGRYGAAVVE' A
#
# COMPACT_ATOMS: atom_id res chain seq x y z
N MET A 1 2.48 -25.53 -5.76
CA MET A 1 3.70 -24.78 -6.13
C MET A 1 4.44 -24.45 -4.86
N ALA A 2 5.70 -24.89 -4.69
CA ALA A 2 6.47 -24.62 -3.48
C ALA A 2 7.21 -23.29 -3.63
N ILE A 3 7.00 -22.33 -2.73
CA ILE A 3 7.78 -21.10 -2.69
C ILE A 3 9.13 -21.42 -2.04
N THR A 4 10.21 -21.24 -2.80
CA THR A 4 11.58 -21.60 -2.41
C THR A 4 12.39 -20.44 -1.84
N GLY A 5 11.88 -19.21 -1.91
CA GLY A 5 12.55 -18.01 -1.40
C GLY A 5 12.12 -17.68 0.04
N LEU A 6 13.08 -17.30 0.87
CA LEU A 6 12.86 -16.62 2.14
C LEU A 6 12.99 -15.10 1.96
N GLY A 7 12.36 -14.34 2.86
CA GLY A 7 12.56 -12.90 2.98
C GLY A 7 13.99 -12.54 3.44
N PRO A 8 14.34 -11.24 3.42
CA PRO A 8 15.68 -10.73 3.76
C PRO A 8 16.12 -11.08 5.19
N HIS A 9 15.21 -11.47 6.08
CA HIS A 9 15.50 -11.91 7.44
C HIS A 9 15.07 -13.37 7.71
N GLY A 10 14.84 -14.16 6.66
CA GLY A 10 14.49 -15.58 6.78
C GLY A 10 12.99 -15.87 6.86
N GLU A 11 12.13 -14.89 6.56
CA GLU A 11 10.68 -15.01 6.64
C GLU A 11 10.13 -15.92 5.54
N ARG A 12 9.10 -16.71 5.86
CA ARG A 12 8.38 -17.49 4.85
C ARG A 12 7.37 -16.58 4.15
N ALA A 13 7.13 -16.85 2.87
CA ALA A 13 6.04 -16.20 2.15
C ALA A 13 4.71 -16.45 2.89
N VAL A 14 3.94 -15.37 3.06
CA VAL A 14 2.59 -15.40 3.61
C VAL A 14 1.60 -15.15 2.48
N PRO A 15 0.39 -15.73 2.55
CA PRO A 15 -0.64 -15.43 1.57
C PRO A 15 -1.09 -13.97 1.71
N ALA A 16 -1.56 -13.37 0.61
CA ALA A 16 -1.90 -11.96 0.56
C ALA A 16 -3.02 -11.56 1.53
N ASP A 17 -3.93 -12.48 1.86
CA ASP A 17 -5.01 -12.26 2.84
C ASP A 17 -4.51 -12.10 4.29
N GLN A 18 -3.25 -12.45 4.56
CA GLN A 18 -2.59 -12.21 5.85
C GLN A 18 -1.81 -10.90 5.87
N VAL A 19 -1.68 -10.20 4.74
CA VAL A 19 -1.05 -8.88 4.68
C VAL A 19 -2.10 -7.82 5.01
N GLY A 20 -2.09 -7.36 6.26
CA GLY A 20 -3.04 -6.36 6.73
C GLY A 20 -2.46 -5.50 7.85
N LEU A 21 -3.09 -4.34 8.07
CA LEU A 21 -2.81 -3.48 9.23
C LEU A 21 -3.65 -3.94 10.41
N SER A 22 -3.07 -3.93 11.60
CA SER A 22 -3.86 -4.09 12.83
C SER A 22 -4.82 -2.90 12.98
N GLY A 23 -5.91 -3.09 13.74
CA GLY A 23 -6.83 -1.98 14.04
C GLY A 23 -6.12 -0.80 14.72
N ALA A 24 -5.16 -1.09 15.60
CA ALA A 24 -4.36 -0.08 16.29
C ALA A 24 -3.48 0.73 15.32
N ASP A 25 -2.83 0.06 14.36
CA ASP A 25 -2.01 0.75 13.35
C ASP A 25 -2.86 1.57 12.39
N ALA A 26 -4.04 1.04 12.02
CA ALA A 26 -5.00 1.77 11.19
C ALA A 26 -5.47 3.07 11.86
N ASP A 27 -5.76 3.02 13.16
CA ASP A 27 -6.17 4.19 13.93
C ASP A 27 -5.02 5.17 14.16
N ALA A 28 -3.80 4.66 14.38
CA ALA A 28 -2.61 5.48 14.46
C ALA A 28 -2.36 6.23 13.14
N ALA A 29 -2.48 5.55 11.99
CA ALA A 29 -2.35 6.16 10.67
C ALA A 29 -3.39 7.28 10.44
N ARG A 30 -4.67 7.02 10.73
CA ARG A 30 -5.73 8.02 10.60
C ARG A 30 -5.49 9.27 11.43
N LYS A 31 -4.93 9.13 12.64
CA LYS A 31 -4.62 10.27 13.52
C LYS A 31 -3.48 11.14 12.99
N ARG A 32 -2.65 10.64 12.08
CA ARG A 32 -1.47 11.38 11.58
C ARG A 32 -1.76 12.23 10.35
N ASN A 33 -2.85 11.97 9.63
CA ASN A 33 -3.27 12.78 8.47
C ASN A 33 -2.13 13.02 7.48
N PHE A 34 -1.47 11.96 7.05
CA PHE A 34 -0.29 12.07 6.17
C PHE A 34 -0.66 12.76 4.85
N SER A 35 0.21 13.66 4.39
CA SER A 35 0.24 14.15 3.01
C SER A 35 1.29 13.34 2.24
N VAL A 36 0.90 12.75 1.12
CA VAL A 36 1.71 11.77 0.38
C VAL A 36 1.86 12.21 -1.07
N ALA A 37 3.10 12.30 -1.54
CA ALA A 37 3.39 12.44 -2.97
C ALA A 37 3.61 11.04 -3.57
N VAL A 38 3.07 10.81 -4.77
CA VAL A 38 3.24 9.56 -5.51
C VAL A 38 4.04 9.83 -6.77
N VAL A 39 5.18 9.14 -6.93
CA VAL A 39 6.05 9.27 -8.10
C VAL A 39 5.98 7.97 -8.90
N LEU A 40 5.43 8.04 -10.10
CA LEU A 40 5.37 6.94 -11.05
C LEU A 40 6.19 7.28 -12.30
N HIS A 41 6.76 6.26 -12.94
CA HIS A 41 7.49 6.43 -14.19
C HIS A 41 6.60 6.98 -15.32
N THR A 42 5.30 6.63 -15.31
CA THR A 42 4.28 7.18 -16.21
C THR A 42 2.92 7.17 -15.51
N THR A 43 2.07 8.15 -15.82
CA THR A 43 0.69 8.27 -15.30
C THR A 43 -0.34 8.26 -16.43
N VAL A 44 0.09 8.14 -17.68
CA VAL A 44 -0.79 8.33 -18.84
C VAL A 44 -1.46 7.05 -19.33
N SER A 45 -0.86 5.89 -19.08
CA SER A 45 -1.44 4.61 -19.46
C SER A 45 -2.65 4.27 -18.60
N ASP A 46 -3.59 3.52 -19.14
CA ASP A 46 -4.79 3.12 -18.38
C ASP A 46 -4.42 2.26 -17.17
N TRP A 47 -3.41 1.40 -17.31
CA TRP A 47 -2.84 0.68 -16.18
C TRP A 47 -2.35 1.62 -15.07
N ALA A 48 -1.57 2.65 -15.40
CA ALA A 48 -1.03 3.56 -14.40
C ALA A 48 -2.11 4.40 -13.71
N LYS A 49 -3.20 4.72 -14.43
CA LYS A 49 -4.37 5.41 -13.84
C LYS A 49 -5.09 4.53 -12.84
N GLU A 50 -5.35 3.27 -13.18
CA GLU A 50 -6.00 2.32 -12.27
C GLU A 50 -5.12 2.00 -11.07
N GLU A 51 -3.80 1.88 -11.26
CA GLU A 51 -2.83 1.74 -10.18
C GLU A 51 -2.88 2.94 -9.23
N LEU A 52 -2.81 4.16 -9.77
CA LEU A 52 -2.91 5.38 -8.97
C LEU A 52 -4.25 5.47 -8.23
N ALA A 53 -5.36 5.12 -8.89
CA ALA A 53 -6.69 5.09 -8.26
C ALA A 53 -6.73 4.12 -7.08
N GLY A 54 -6.15 2.92 -7.24
CA GLY A 54 -6.02 1.93 -6.16
C GLY A 54 -5.18 2.42 -4.99
N ILE A 55 -4.06 3.09 -5.27
CA ILE A 55 -3.19 3.71 -4.27
C ILE A 55 -3.94 4.80 -3.49
N VAL A 56 -4.55 5.74 -4.20
CA VAL A 56 -5.32 6.86 -3.60
C VAL A 56 -6.45 6.32 -2.73
N ALA A 57 -7.24 5.36 -3.24
CA ALA A 57 -8.34 4.77 -2.50
C ALA A 57 -7.86 4.05 -1.23
N THR A 58 -6.74 3.34 -1.30
CA THR A 58 -6.18 2.62 -0.16
C THR A 58 -5.65 3.58 0.90
N LEU A 59 -4.85 4.58 0.51
CA LEU A 59 -4.32 5.59 1.42
C LEU A 59 -5.44 6.39 2.10
N GLY A 60 -6.50 6.73 1.35
CA GLY A 60 -7.67 7.44 1.86
C GLY A 60 -8.42 6.66 2.97
N ARG A 61 -8.51 5.32 2.89
CA ARG A 61 -9.11 4.48 3.95
C ARG A 61 -8.40 4.61 5.31
N TYR A 62 -7.14 5.07 5.29
CA TYR A 62 -6.30 5.29 6.46
C TYR A 62 -6.04 6.78 6.75
N GLY A 63 -6.82 7.69 6.16
CA GLY A 63 -6.80 9.12 6.47
C GLY A 63 -5.64 9.91 5.84
N ALA A 64 -4.91 9.32 4.90
CA ALA A 64 -3.89 10.03 4.14
C ALA A 64 -4.50 10.73 2.91
N ALA A 65 -3.92 11.86 2.52
CA ALA A 65 -4.25 12.59 1.30
C ALA A 65 -3.07 12.51 0.32
N VAL A 66 -3.36 12.13 -0.92
CA VAL A 66 -2.38 12.26 -2.01
C VAL A 66 -2.38 13.70 -2.49
N VAL A 67 -1.20 14.31 -2.57
CA VAL A 67 -0.99 15.71 -2.95
C VAL A 67 0.00 15.80 -4.11
N GLU A 68 -0.13 16.87 -4.91
CA GLU A 68 0.76 17.19 -6.04
C GLU A 68 1.97 18.03 -5.60
#